data_AF-A0A520WFK4-F1
#
_entry.id   AF-A0A520WFK4-F1
#
_cell.length_a   1.000
_cell.length_b   1.000
_cell.length_c   1.000
_cell.angle_alpha   90.00
_cell.angle_beta   90.00
_cell.angle_gamma   90.00
#
_symmetry.space_group_name_H-M   'P 1'
#
loop_
_entity.id
_entity.type
_entity.pdbx_description
1 polymer ?
#
loop_
_entity_poly.entity_id
_entity_poly.type
_entity_poly.pdbx_seq_one_letter_code
_entity_poly.pdbx_strand_id
1 'polypeptide(L)'
;MTERFLGGPKILKLAWVINFQKTGTFFYVLFLMNYYENYSIAANVYLALHGMYGFCWILKHIAFPDKAWEKKVTIGGGLMAFLLVLALYWVFPFLLISGVLGPDQKIASFSLLATAISIHTLGVVIMMVADCQKYYTLKYRQGLIMEGVFKYIRHPNYLGEIMLYGSYALIVQHWIPWAILAWVWIGIFLVNILQKEASMSRYPEWIEYKKHSGMLLPKIF
;
A
#
# COMPACT_ATOMS: atom_id res chain seq x y z
N MET A 1 -0.91 -14.44 -5.94
CA MET A 1 -2.35 -14.43 -6.28
C MET A 1 -2.54 -14.92 -7.71
N THR A 2 -3.50 -15.80 -7.97
CA THR A 2 -3.76 -16.35 -9.30
C THR A 2 -4.85 -15.57 -10.03
N GLU A 3 -4.57 -15.14 -11.26
CA GLU A 3 -5.54 -14.41 -12.11
C GLU A 3 -6.76 -15.27 -12.51
N ARG A 4 -6.68 -16.58 -12.27
CA ARG A 4 -7.65 -17.61 -12.70
C ARG A 4 -8.23 -18.39 -11.52
N PHE A 5 -8.16 -17.87 -10.29
CA PHE A 5 -8.72 -18.56 -9.12
C PHE A 5 -10.21 -18.90 -9.36
N LEU A 6 -10.60 -20.15 -9.08
CA LEU A 6 -11.93 -20.73 -9.37
C LEU A 6 -12.35 -20.77 -10.87
N GLY A 7 -11.47 -20.44 -11.81
CA GLY A 7 -11.74 -20.51 -13.24
C GLY A 7 -12.72 -19.45 -13.77
N GLY A 8 -13.21 -19.65 -15.00
CA GLY A 8 -14.19 -18.78 -15.65
C GLY A 8 -13.62 -17.63 -16.49
N PRO A 9 -14.47 -16.74 -17.02
CA PRO A 9 -14.06 -15.67 -17.93
C PRO A 9 -13.32 -14.54 -17.18
N LYS A 10 -12.26 -14.02 -17.79
CA LYS A 10 -11.47 -12.89 -17.27
C LYS A 10 -12.12 -11.56 -17.66
N ILE A 11 -13.11 -11.13 -16.88
CA ILE A 11 -13.92 -9.93 -17.19
C ILE A 11 -13.58 -8.72 -16.31
N LEU A 12 -13.03 -8.93 -15.10
CA LEU A 12 -12.74 -7.85 -14.16
C LEU A 12 -11.30 -7.38 -14.31
N LYS A 13 -11.06 -6.07 -14.45
CA LYS A 13 -9.70 -5.54 -14.25
C LYS A 13 -9.35 -5.60 -12.77
N LEU A 14 -8.15 -6.09 -12.43
CA LEU A 14 -7.68 -6.09 -11.05
C LEU A 14 -7.67 -4.67 -10.47
N ALA A 15 -7.37 -3.67 -11.31
CA ALA A 15 -7.40 -2.26 -10.99
C ALA A 15 -8.77 -1.79 -10.46
N TRP A 16 -9.89 -2.35 -10.94
CA TRP A 16 -11.23 -2.00 -10.44
C TRP A 16 -11.43 -2.45 -9.01
N VAL A 17 -10.99 -3.67 -8.68
CA VAL A 17 -11.07 -4.22 -7.32
C VAL A 17 -10.23 -3.39 -6.36
N ILE A 18 -9.01 -3.02 -6.77
CA ILE A 18 -8.12 -2.19 -5.96
C ILE A 18 -8.70 -0.79 -5.77
N ASN A 19 -9.14 -0.13 -6.84
CA ASN A 19 -9.72 1.22 -6.75
C ASN A 19 -10.98 1.24 -5.89
N PHE A 20 -11.84 0.23 -6.01
CA PHE A 20 -13.03 0.09 -5.16
C PHE A 20 -12.64 0.10 -3.68
N GLN A 21 -11.67 -0.73 -3.27
CA GLN A 21 -11.26 -0.75 -1.88
C GLN A 21 -10.56 0.54 -1.46
N LYS A 22 -9.60 1.03 -2.24
CA LYS A 22 -8.80 2.22 -1.89
C LYS A 22 -9.68 3.46 -1.76
N THR A 23 -10.45 3.80 -2.80
CA THR A 23 -11.35 4.97 -2.79
C THR A 23 -12.55 4.76 -1.87
N GLY A 24 -13.08 3.53 -1.80
CA GLY A 24 -14.15 3.15 -0.88
C GLY A 24 -13.75 3.26 0.60
N THR A 25 -12.45 3.26 0.92
CA THR A 25 -11.98 3.36 2.30
C THR A 25 -12.44 4.64 2.98
N PHE A 26 -12.46 5.79 2.28
CA PHE A 26 -12.97 7.03 2.87
C PHE A 26 -14.42 6.88 3.33
N PHE A 27 -15.29 6.38 2.45
CA PHE A 27 -16.70 6.17 2.75
C PHE A 27 -16.91 5.10 3.82
N TYR A 28 -16.13 4.03 3.80
CA TYR A 28 -16.19 2.97 4.80
C TYR A 28 -15.81 3.49 6.20
N VAL A 29 -14.72 4.25 6.32
CA VAL A 29 -14.32 4.84 7.61
C VAL A 29 -15.36 5.84 8.08
N LEU A 30 -15.86 6.70 7.19
CA LEU A 30 -16.92 7.66 7.53
C LEU A 30 -18.20 6.94 7.97
N PHE A 31 -18.59 5.86 7.30
CA PHE A 31 -19.71 5.02 7.70
C PHE A 31 -19.53 4.47 9.12
N LEU A 32 -18.35 3.91 9.43
CA LEU A 32 -18.05 3.42 10.78
C LEU A 32 -18.16 4.54 11.82
N MET A 33 -17.61 5.73 11.54
CA MET A 33 -17.68 6.87 12.46
C MET A 33 -19.11 7.28 12.76
N ASN A 34 -19.98 7.33 11.74
CA ASN A 34 -21.40 7.65 11.93
C ASN A 34 -22.16 6.52 12.65
N TYR A 35 -21.89 5.26 12.29
CA TYR A 35 -22.61 4.12 12.85
C TYR A 35 -22.28 3.87 14.33
N TYR A 36 -21.02 4.08 14.73
CA TYR A 36 -20.55 3.91 16.10
C TYR A 36 -20.46 5.22 16.89
N GLU A 37 -20.88 6.34 16.29
CA GLU A 37 -20.83 7.70 16.87
C GLU A 37 -19.45 8.09 17.43
N ASN A 38 -18.37 7.55 16.86
CA ASN A 38 -17.01 7.78 17.32
C ASN A 38 -16.26 8.73 16.39
N TYR A 39 -16.26 10.01 16.78
CA TYR A 39 -15.55 11.11 16.13
C TYR A 39 -14.33 11.56 16.94
N SER A 40 -13.65 10.63 17.61
CA SER A 40 -12.42 10.93 18.33
C SER A 40 -11.36 11.55 17.40
N ILE A 41 -10.38 12.23 17.99
CA ILE A 41 -9.24 12.81 17.24
C ILE A 41 -8.54 11.72 16.43
N ALA A 42 -8.31 10.53 17.02
CA ALA A 42 -7.69 9.41 16.33
C ALA A 42 -8.52 8.92 15.13
N ALA A 43 -9.85 8.82 15.26
CA ALA A 43 -10.74 8.44 14.16
C ALA A 43 -10.71 9.46 13.01
N ASN A 44 -10.76 10.76 13.32
CA ASN A 44 -10.67 11.83 12.32
C ASN A 44 -9.30 11.85 11.61
N VAL A 45 -8.21 11.70 12.36
CA VAL A 45 -6.86 11.57 11.77
C VAL A 45 -6.78 10.33 10.89
N TYR A 46 -7.33 9.20 11.33
CA TYR A 46 -7.34 7.97 10.53
C TYR A 46 -8.12 8.14 9.22
N LEU A 47 -9.31 8.74 9.26
CA LEU A 47 -10.11 9.09 8.07
C LEU A 47 -9.32 9.99 7.13
N ALA A 48 -8.68 11.04 7.66
CA ALA A 48 -7.89 11.97 6.88
C ALA A 48 -6.69 11.31 6.21
N LEU A 49 -6.00 10.36 6.87
CA LEU A 49 -4.84 9.70 6.28
C LEU A 49 -5.27 8.57 5.33
N HIS A 50 -5.95 7.53 5.83
CA HIS A 50 -6.28 6.35 5.04
C HIS A 50 -7.37 6.63 3.99
N GLY A 51 -8.34 7.48 4.32
CA GLY A 51 -9.36 7.92 3.37
C GLY A 51 -8.77 8.76 2.24
N MET A 52 -7.93 9.76 2.55
CA MET A 52 -7.33 10.60 1.51
C MET A 52 -6.32 9.87 0.64
N TYR A 53 -5.61 8.88 1.19
CA TYR A 53 -4.79 7.98 0.40
C TYR A 53 -5.58 7.27 -0.72
N GLY A 54 -6.87 6.96 -0.48
CA GLY A 54 -7.77 6.44 -1.51
C GLY A 54 -7.99 7.37 -2.71
N PHE A 55 -8.02 8.68 -2.48
CA PHE A 55 -8.12 9.70 -3.53
C PHE A 55 -6.76 9.94 -4.21
N CYS A 56 -5.67 9.96 -3.44
CA CYS A 56 -4.32 9.98 -4.01
C CYS A 56 -4.10 8.78 -4.95
N TRP A 57 -4.59 7.59 -4.57
CA TRP A 57 -4.52 6.38 -5.37
C TRP A 57 -5.25 6.50 -6.71
N ILE A 58 -6.48 7.04 -6.73
CA ILE A 58 -7.21 7.17 -8.00
C ILE A 58 -6.55 8.20 -8.93
N LEU A 59 -6.02 9.29 -8.39
CA LEU A 59 -5.24 10.26 -9.17
C LEU A 59 -4.01 9.60 -9.80
N LYS A 60 -3.28 8.81 -9.02
CA LYS A 60 -2.16 7.99 -9.52
C LYS A 60 -2.58 7.05 -10.64
N HIS A 61 -3.69 6.34 -10.48
CA HIS A 61 -4.18 5.42 -11.50
C HIS A 61 -4.44 6.17 -12.82
N ILE A 62 -5.07 7.35 -12.75
CA ILE A 62 -5.37 8.16 -13.94
C ILE A 62 -4.08 8.68 -14.59
N ALA A 63 -3.14 9.20 -13.79
CA ALA A 63 -1.95 9.87 -14.31
C ALA A 63 -0.84 8.92 -14.77
N PHE A 64 -0.62 7.82 -14.06
CA PHE A 64 0.46 6.85 -14.32
C PHE A 64 0.04 5.43 -13.89
N PRO A 65 -0.85 4.77 -14.65
CA PRO A 65 -1.41 3.47 -14.29
C PRO A 65 -0.34 2.36 -14.27
N ASP A 66 -0.43 1.44 -13.30
CA ASP A 66 0.42 0.26 -13.26
C ASP A 66 -0.12 -0.84 -14.19
N LYS A 67 0.68 -1.22 -15.19
CA LYS A 67 0.32 -2.24 -16.18
C LYS A 67 -0.05 -3.59 -15.55
N ALA A 68 0.47 -3.91 -14.37
CA ALA A 68 0.13 -5.16 -13.67
C ALA A 68 -1.33 -5.20 -13.22
N TRP A 69 -1.92 -4.04 -12.88
CA TRP A 69 -3.28 -3.94 -12.39
C TRP A 69 -4.32 -3.88 -13.52
N GLU A 70 -3.91 -3.46 -14.72
CA GLU A 70 -4.77 -3.45 -15.91
C GLU A 70 -5.13 -4.84 -16.43
N LYS A 71 -4.43 -5.89 -15.95
CA LYS A 71 -4.72 -7.27 -16.33
C LYS A 71 -6.12 -7.68 -15.87
N LYS A 72 -6.83 -8.36 -16.77
CA LYS A 72 -8.13 -8.95 -16.45
C LYS A 72 -7.95 -10.24 -15.65
N VAL A 73 -8.74 -10.37 -14.59
CA VAL A 73 -8.84 -11.52 -13.71
C VAL A 73 -10.25 -12.09 -13.76
N THR A 74 -10.36 -13.35 -13.34
CA THR A 74 -11.63 -14.03 -13.07
C THR A 74 -12.33 -13.39 -11.86
N ILE A 75 -13.64 -13.61 -11.73
CA ILE A 75 -14.39 -13.17 -10.53
C ILE A 75 -13.75 -13.75 -9.26
N GLY A 76 -13.42 -15.05 -9.27
CA GLY A 76 -12.72 -15.69 -8.15
C GLY A 76 -11.36 -15.05 -7.87
N GLY A 77 -10.58 -14.73 -8.90
CA GLY A 77 -9.32 -13.99 -8.75
C GLY A 77 -9.49 -12.62 -8.12
N GLY A 78 -10.54 -11.88 -8.51
CA GLY A 78 -10.91 -10.59 -7.93
C GLY A 78 -11.31 -10.70 -6.46
N LEU A 79 -12.19 -11.65 -6.12
CA LEU A 79 -12.63 -11.92 -4.74
C LEU A 79 -11.46 -12.32 -3.84
N MET A 80 -10.57 -13.19 -4.33
CA MET A 80 -9.38 -13.58 -3.58
C MET A 80 -8.46 -12.36 -3.33
N ALA A 81 -8.27 -11.49 -4.31
CA ALA A 81 -7.48 -10.27 -4.13
C ALA A 81 -8.13 -9.28 -3.15
N PHE A 82 -9.45 -9.19 -3.17
CA PHE A 82 -10.17 -8.38 -2.21
C PHE A 82 -10.08 -8.97 -0.80
N LEU A 83 -10.53 -10.20 -0.59
CA LEU A 83 -10.69 -10.82 0.73
C LEU A 83 -9.36 -11.10 1.43
N LEU A 84 -8.34 -11.59 0.71
CA LEU A 84 -7.07 -12.00 1.32
C LEU A 84 -6.04 -10.87 1.45
N VAL A 85 -6.34 -9.68 0.92
CA VAL A 85 -5.41 -8.56 0.89
C VAL A 85 -6.12 -7.25 1.22
N LEU A 86 -6.98 -6.76 0.32
CA LEU A 86 -7.48 -5.39 0.39
C LEU A 86 -8.47 -5.18 1.54
N ALA A 87 -9.42 -6.10 1.72
CA ALA A 87 -10.44 -6.03 2.76
C ALA A 87 -9.85 -6.17 4.17
N LEU A 88 -8.70 -6.85 4.32
CA LEU A 88 -8.04 -6.98 5.62
C LEU A 88 -7.62 -5.61 6.18
N TYR A 89 -7.32 -4.62 5.33
CA TYR A 89 -7.00 -3.27 5.78
C TYR A 89 -8.20 -2.53 6.39
N TRP A 90 -9.43 -2.95 6.10
CA TRP A 90 -10.65 -2.39 6.71
C TRP A 90 -10.90 -2.89 8.13
N VAL A 91 -10.16 -3.92 8.59
CA VAL A 91 -10.14 -4.31 10.00
C VAL A 91 -9.55 -3.20 10.87
N PHE A 92 -8.61 -2.41 10.34
CA PHE A 92 -7.89 -1.38 11.10
C PHE A 92 -8.83 -0.28 11.61
N PRO A 93 -9.56 0.46 10.74
CA PRO A 93 -10.50 1.47 11.21
C PRO A 93 -11.66 0.84 11.99
N PHE A 94 -12.07 -0.39 11.66
CA PHE A 94 -13.09 -1.09 12.45
C PHE A 94 -12.66 -1.27 13.90
N LEU A 95 -11.45 -1.78 14.14
CA LEU A 95 -10.89 -1.92 15.49
C LEU A 95 -10.76 -0.57 16.22
N LEU A 96 -10.37 0.48 15.49
CA LEU A 96 -10.22 1.82 16.06
C LEU A 96 -11.56 2.45 16.47
N ILE A 97 -12.61 2.26 15.65
CA ILE A 97 -13.84 3.05 15.72
C ILE A 97 -14.97 2.32 16.44
N SER A 98 -15.09 0.99 16.26
CA SER A 98 -16.26 0.22 16.70
C SER A 98 -16.43 0.03 18.21
N GLY A 99 -15.39 0.30 18.99
CA GLY A 99 -15.37 0.01 20.43
C GLY A 99 -15.23 -1.47 20.78
N VAL A 100 -15.04 -2.36 19.79
CA VAL A 100 -14.90 -3.82 20.01
C VAL A 100 -13.71 -4.19 20.91
N LEU A 101 -12.70 -3.32 21.00
CA LEU A 101 -11.53 -3.50 21.86
C LEU A 101 -11.81 -3.20 23.34
N GLY A 102 -13.01 -2.71 23.67
CA GLY A 102 -13.42 -2.41 25.03
C GLY A 102 -12.87 -1.09 25.59
N PRO A 103 -13.21 -0.76 26.86
CA PRO A 103 -12.86 0.51 27.49
C PRO A 103 -11.35 0.69 27.73
N ASP A 104 -10.59 -0.41 27.81
CA ASP A 104 -9.15 -0.39 28.03
C ASP A 104 -8.33 -0.17 26.74
N GLN A 105 -9.00 0.11 25.62
CA GLN A 105 -8.34 0.41 24.36
C GLN A 105 -7.41 1.61 24.53
N LYS A 106 -6.12 1.39 24.25
CA LYS A 106 -5.13 2.47 24.24
C LYS A 106 -5.41 3.41 23.08
N ILE A 107 -5.44 4.71 23.37
CA ILE A 107 -5.57 5.76 22.35
C ILE A 107 -4.17 6.29 22.03
N ALA A 108 -3.89 6.48 20.74
CA ALA A 108 -2.61 7.05 20.31
C ALA A 108 -2.41 8.46 20.90
N SER A 109 -1.24 8.69 21.51
CA SER A 109 -0.87 10.02 22.01
C SER A 109 -0.69 11.02 20.86
N PHE A 110 -0.76 12.32 21.16
CA PHE A 110 -0.53 13.36 20.15
C PHE A 110 0.81 13.22 19.44
N SER A 111 1.90 12.90 20.17
CA SER A 111 3.22 12.67 19.58
C SER A 111 3.22 11.47 18.62
N LEU A 112 2.45 10.43 18.96
CA LEU A 112 2.32 9.26 18.09
C LEU A 112 1.47 9.56 16.86
N LEU A 113 0.39 10.33 16.99
CA LEU A 113 -0.40 10.81 15.85
C LEU A 113 0.45 11.69 14.93
N ALA A 114 1.24 12.62 15.46
CA ALA A 114 2.15 13.46 14.68
C ALA A 114 3.21 12.63 13.95
N THR A 115 3.73 11.58 14.59
CA THR A 115 4.67 10.63 13.99
C THR A 115 3.99 9.83 12.89
N ALA A 116 2.77 9.33 13.11
CA ALA A 116 2.00 8.60 12.12
C ALA A 116 1.70 9.48 10.89
N ILE A 117 1.29 10.74 11.08
CA ILE A 117 1.07 11.71 10.00
C ILE A 117 2.36 11.94 9.20
N SER A 118 3.50 12.09 9.88
CA SER A 118 4.80 12.29 9.24
C SER A 118 5.21 11.08 8.39
N ILE A 119 5.13 9.88 8.97
CA ILE A 119 5.45 8.62 8.28
C ILE A 119 4.51 8.39 7.10
N HIS A 120 3.21 8.61 7.30
CA HIS A 120 2.19 8.49 6.26
C HIS A 120 2.50 9.40 5.07
N THR A 121 2.66 10.69 5.34
CA THR A 121 2.82 11.71 4.30
C THR A 121 4.08 11.44 3.49
N LEU A 122 5.19 11.15 4.17
CA LEU A 122 6.44 10.79 3.50
C LEU A 122 6.29 9.48 2.70
N GLY A 123 5.60 8.47 3.26
CA GLY A 123 5.34 7.21 2.59
C GLY A 123 4.54 7.36 1.30
N VAL A 124 3.46 8.16 1.33
CA VAL A 124 2.65 8.49 0.14
C VAL A 124 3.50 9.19 -0.90
N VAL A 125 4.28 10.20 -0.52
CA VAL A 125 5.15 10.95 -1.45
C VAL A 125 6.19 10.05 -2.10
N ILE A 126 6.91 9.24 -1.31
CA ILE A 126 7.90 8.28 -1.83
C ILE A 126 7.24 7.33 -2.83
N MET A 127 6.08 6.77 -2.48
CA MET A 127 5.36 5.86 -3.38
C MET A 127 4.91 6.55 -4.66
N MET A 128 4.38 7.78 -4.58
CA MET A 128 3.92 8.55 -5.74
C MET A 128 5.07 8.87 -6.69
N VAL A 129 6.16 9.40 -6.15
CA VAL A 129 7.37 9.76 -6.91
C VAL A 129 7.96 8.52 -7.57
N ALA A 130 8.08 7.41 -6.83
CA ALA A 130 8.60 6.15 -7.35
C ALA A 130 7.77 5.62 -8.53
N ASP A 131 6.46 5.54 -8.39
CA ASP A 131 5.61 4.99 -9.44
C ASP A 131 5.48 5.94 -10.64
N CYS A 132 5.44 7.26 -10.41
CA CYS A 132 5.47 8.25 -11.48
C CYS A 132 6.76 8.17 -12.29
N GLN A 133 7.92 8.19 -11.61
CA GLN A 133 9.23 8.06 -12.25
C GLN A 133 9.30 6.73 -13.03
N LYS A 134 8.92 5.61 -12.40
CA LYS A 134 8.90 4.29 -13.04
C LYS A 134 8.06 4.29 -14.31
N TYR A 135 6.84 4.81 -14.24
CA TYR A 135 5.91 4.80 -15.36
C TYR A 135 6.45 5.62 -16.54
N TYR A 136 6.83 6.88 -16.30
CA TYR A 136 7.27 7.76 -17.39
C TYR A 136 8.64 7.36 -17.94
N THR A 137 9.59 6.96 -17.09
CA THR A 137 10.88 6.44 -17.58
C THR A 137 10.65 5.23 -18.47
N LEU A 138 9.90 4.22 -18.03
CA LEU A 138 9.64 3.03 -18.84
C LEU A 138 8.71 3.30 -20.02
N LYS A 139 7.94 4.40 -20.04
CA LYS A 139 7.15 4.78 -21.22
C LYS A 139 8.07 5.21 -22.37
N TYR A 140 9.15 5.92 -22.08
CA TYR A 140 10.05 6.49 -23.10
C TYR A 140 11.34 5.70 -23.30
N ARG A 141 11.81 4.98 -22.27
CA ARG A 141 13.05 4.19 -22.29
C ARG A 141 12.90 2.91 -21.48
N GLN A 142 12.83 1.77 -22.17
CA GLN A 142 12.88 0.47 -21.51
C GLN A 142 14.29 0.21 -20.95
N GLY A 143 14.37 -0.40 -19.77
CA GLY A 143 15.64 -0.79 -19.17
C GLY A 143 15.61 -0.76 -17.64
N LEU A 144 16.79 -0.85 -17.05
CA LEU A 144 16.99 -0.70 -15.61
C LEU A 144 16.99 0.79 -15.23
N ILE A 145 16.18 1.18 -14.26
CA ILE A 145 16.11 2.56 -13.76
C ILE A 145 17.11 2.73 -12.64
N MET A 146 18.09 3.61 -12.81
CA MET A 146 19.18 3.83 -11.84
C MET A 146 19.31 5.30 -11.40
N GLU A 147 18.34 6.13 -11.75
CA GLU A 147 18.32 7.57 -11.47
C GLU A 147 17.24 7.94 -10.45
N GLY A 148 17.25 9.19 -9.97
CA GLY A 148 16.24 9.70 -9.03
C GLY A 148 16.15 8.86 -7.76
N VAL A 149 14.94 8.53 -7.31
CA VAL A 149 14.76 7.73 -6.08
C VAL A 149 15.28 6.30 -6.23
N PHE A 150 15.24 5.76 -7.46
CA PHE A 150 15.74 4.42 -7.75
C PHE A 150 17.25 4.31 -7.64
N LYS A 151 18.00 5.42 -7.73
CA LYS A 151 19.45 5.43 -7.49
C LYS A 151 19.79 4.86 -6.11
N TYR A 152 18.99 5.18 -5.09
CA TYR A 152 19.28 4.87 -3.69
C TYR A 152 18.54 3.63 -3.20
N ILE A 153 17.29 3.44 -3.63
CA ILE A 153 16.39 2.38 -3.17
C ILE A 153 15.83 1.65 -4.38
N ARG A 154 15.97 0.32 -4.45
CA ARG A 154 15.48 -0.49 -5.59
C ARG A 154 13.97 -0.65 -5.63
N HIS A 155 13.33 -0.61 -4.46
CA HIS A 155 11.90 -0.81 -4.29
C HIS A 155 11.22 0.33 -3.50
N PRO A 156 11.36 1.60 -3.94
CA PRO A 156 10.92 2.75 -3.15
C PRO A 156 9.38 2.81 -3.04
N ASN A 157 8.65 2.33 -4.05
CA ASN A 157 7.19 2.22 -3.98
C ASN A 157 6.74 1.32 -2.83
N TYR A 158 7.44 0.20 -2.59
CA TYR A 158 7.13 -0.69 -1.47
C TYR A 158 7.53 -0.09 -0.13
N LEU A 159 8.67 0.63 -0.05
CA LEU A 159 9.01 1.40 1.15
C LEU A 159 7.88 2.36 1.51
N GLY A 160 7.40 3.13 0.53
CA GLY A 160 6.32 4.09 0.74
C GLY A 160 5.02 3.42 1.22
N GLU A 161 4.64 2.29 0.62
CA GLU A 161 3.47 1.53 1.08
C GLU A 161 3.66 0.93 2.48
N ILE A 162 4.86 0.43 2.82
CA ILE A 162 5.17 -0.05 4.18
C ILE A 162 5.02 1.08 5.20
N MET A 163 5.54 2.27 4.89
CA MET A 163 5.45 3.44 5.75
C MET A 163 4.00 3.86 5.98
N LEU A 164 3.23 4.09 4.91
CA LEU A 164 1.85 4.56 5.06
C LEU A 164 0.96 3.54 5.78
N TYR A 165 1.08 2.25 5.49
CA TYR A 165 0.29 1.23 6.18
C TYR A 165 0.75 1.01 7.63
N GLY A 166 2.05 1.12 7.90
CA GLY A 166 2.60 1.13 9.26
C GLY A 166 2.05 2.29 10.09
N SER A 167 1.87 3.47 9.49
CA SER A 167 1.26 4.62 10.17
C SER A 167 -0.17 4.33 10.66
N TYR A 168 -0.95 3.60 9.87
CA TYR A 168 -2.31 3.22 10.25
C TYR A 168 -2.31 2.24 11.42
N ALA A 169 -1.41 1.26 11.40
CA ALA A 169 -1.27 0.31 12.51
C ALA A 169 -0.82 1.02 13.81
N LEU A 170 0.05 2.03 13.72
CA LEU A 170 0.45 2.85 14.86
C LEU A 170 -0.75 3.57 15.49
N ILE A 171 -1.68 4.10 14.70
CA ILE A 171 -2.85 4.81 15.24
C ILE A 171 -3.80 3.88 15.99
N VAL A 172 -4.00 2.64 15.51
CA VAL A 172 -4.97 1.68 16.07
C VAL A 172 -4.53 1.17 17.46
N GLN A 173 -3.23 1.24 17.80
CA GLN A 173 -2.69 0.80 19.10
C GLN A 173 -3.04 -0.66 19.47
N HIS A 174 -3.11 -1.53 18.46
CA HIS A 174 -3.41 -2.95 18.63
C HIS A 174 -2.47 -3.83 17.78
N TRP A 175 -2.26 -5.08 18.18
CA TRP A 175 -1.35 -6.01 17.49
C TRP A 175 -1.93 -6.60 16.20
N ILE A 176 -3.26 -6.75 16.10
CA ILE A 176 -3.94 -7.32 14.92
C ILE A 176 -3.55 -6.60 13.61
N PRO A 177 -3.58 -5.26 13.52
CA PRO A 177 -3.05 -4.53 12.37
C PRO A 177 -1.65 -4.99 11.95
N TRP A 178 -0.72 -5.12 12.90
CA TRP A 178 0.65 -5.56 12.62
C TRP A 178 0.72 -7.01 12.10
N ALA A 179 -0.12 -7.91 12.61
CA ALA A 179 -0.21 -9.27 12.08
C ALA A 179 -0.71 -9.30 10.62
N ILE A 180 -1.71 -8.47 10.29
CA ILE A 180 -2.19 -8.31 8.92
C ILE A 180 -1.09 -7.71 8.02
N LEU A 181 -0.35 -6.70 8.50
CA LEU A 181 0.77 -6.13 7.76
C LEU A 181 1.88 -7.17 7.52
N ALA A 182 2.22 -7.96 8.53
CA ALA A 182 3.21 -9.03 8.39
C ALA A 182 2.79 -10.05 7.32
N TRP A 183 1.51 -10.45 7.30
CA TRP A 183 0.96 -11.30 6.24
C TRP A 183 1.16 -10.70 4.84
N VAL A 184 0.78 -9.44 4.63
CA VAL A 184 0.91 -8.80 3.31
C VAL A 184 2.38 -8.54 2.94
N TRP A 185 3.19 -8.07 3.88
CA TRP A 185 4.58 -7.72 3.62
C TRP A 185 5.42 -8.96 3.29
N ILE A 186 5.23 -10.06 4.02
CA ILE A 186 5.97 -11.30 3.78
C ILE A 186 5.36 -12.08 2.62
N GLY A 187 4.04 -12.30 2.63
CA GLY A 187 3.35 -13.15 1.67
C GLY A 187 3.22 -12.54 0.27
N ILE A 188 3.28 -11.21 0.16
CA ILE A 188 3.06 -10.51 -1.12
C ILE A 188 4.21 -9.58 -1.46
N PHE A 189 4.57 -8.64 -0.59
CA PHE A 189 5.56 -7.63 -0.97
C PHE A 189 6.93 -8.25 -1.17
N LEU A 190 7.41 -9.06 -0.23
CA LEU A 190 8.71 -9.72 -0.32
C LEU A 190 8.77 -10.64 -1.54
N VAL A 191 7.74 -11.46 -1.78
CA VAL A 191 7.67 -12.33 -2.96
C VAL A 191 7.76 -11.52 -4.26
N ASN A 192 6.99 -10.43 -4.37
CA ASN A 192 7.02 -9.58 -5.56
C ASN A 192 8.35 -8.83 -5.71
N ILE A 193 8.98 -8.43 -4.60
CA ILE A 193 10.31 -7.80 -4.57
C ILE A 193 11.35 -8.79 -5.12
N LEU A 194 11.38 -10.03 -4.61
CA LEU A 194 12.33 -11.05 -5.05
C LEU A 194 12.14 -11.41 -6.54
N GLN A 195 10.91 -11.51 -7.01
CA GLN A 195 10.61 -11.70 -8.44
C GLN A 195 11.09 -10.52 -9.29
N LYS A 196 10.92 -9.28 -8.80
CA LYS A 196 11.44 -8.09 -9.47
C LYS A 196 12.96 -8.07 -9.47
N GLU A 197 13.63 -8.42 -8.37
CA GLU A 197 15.10 -8.51 -8.33
C GLU A 197 15.62 -9.56 -9.32
N ALA A 198 15.02 -10.75 -9.37
CA ALA A 198 15.39 -11.79 -10.35
C ALA A 198 15.16 -11.34 -11.80
N SER A 199 14.09 -10.58 -12.04
CA SER A 199 13.83 -9.98 -13.35
C SER A 199 14.90 -8.92 -13.70
N MET A 200 15.25 -8.06 -12.76
CA MET A 200 16.27 -7.00 -12.95
C MET A 200 17.69 -7.56 -13.07
N SER A 201 17.98 -8.74 -12.53
CA SER A 201 19.32 -9.33 -12.56
C SER A 201 19.81 -9.75 -13.95
N ARG A 202 18.97 -9.68 -14.97
CA ARG A 202 19.35 -9.92 -16.37
C ARG A 202 20.12 -8.75 -17.00
N TYR A 203 20.03 -7.55 -16.42
CA TYR A 203 20.68 -6.36 -16.98
C TYR A 203 22.17 -6.35 -16.61
N PRO A 204 23.09 -6.07 -17.55
CA PRO A 204 24.53 -6.03 -17.28
C PRO A 204 24.92 -5.10 -16.12
N GLU A 205 24.21 -3.98 -15.98
CA GLU A 205 24.44 -2.96 -14.97
C GLU A 205 23.96 -3.37 -13.56
N TRP A 206 23.21 -4.47 -13.44
CA TRP A 206 22.58 -4.90 -12.19
C TRP A 206 23.57 -5.11 -11.04
N ILE A 207 24.70 -5.77 -11.33
CA ILE A 207 25.71 -6.09 -10.30
C ILE A 207 26.21 -4.80 -9.66
N GLU A 208 26.49 -3.79 -10.48
CA GLU A 208 27.01 -2.51 -10.00
C GLU A 208 25.92 -1.66 -9.32
N TYR A 209 24.71 -1.67 -9.89
CA TYR A 209 23.56 -1.00 -9.31
C TYR A 209 23.20 -1.55 -7.92
N LYS A 210 23.23 -2.89 -7.74
CA LYS A 210 22.92 -3.54 -6.47
C LYS A 210 23.95 -3.21 -5.38
N LYS A 211 25.20 -2.93 -5.73
CA LYS A 211 26.24 -2.51 -4.77
C LYS A 211 25.95 -1.13 -4.17
N HIS A 212 25.39 -0.20 -4.94
CA HIS A 212 25.19 1.18 -4.52
C HIS A 212 23.77 1.51 -4.05
N SER A 213 22.79 0.64 -4.32
CA SER A 213 21.42 0.78 -3.87
C SER A 213 21.10 -0.19 -2.73
N GLY A 214 20.15 0.16 -1.88
CA GLY A 214 19.54 -0.78 -0.93
C GLY A 214 18.18 -1.28 -1.41
N MET A 215 17.68 -2.36 -0.81
CA MET A 215 16.44 -2.99 -1.25
C MET A 215 15.21 -2.14 -0.92
N LEU A 216 15.05 -1.80 0.37
CA LEU A 216 13.96 -0.95 0.89
C LEU A 216 14.47 0.33 1.55
N LEU A 217 15.65 0.31 2.16
CA LEU A 217 16.30 1.48 2.75
C LEU A 217 17.55 1.83 1.94
N PRO A 218 17.96 3.10 1.88
CA PRO A 218 19.19 3.49 1.21
C PRO A 218 20.40 2.85 1.90
N LYS A 219 21.44 2.54 1.13
CA LYS A 219 22.74 2.19 1.71
C LYS A 219 23.38 3.44 2.27
N ILE A 220 23.87 3.34 3.50
CA ILE A 220 24.54 4.46 4.18
C ILE A 220 26.05 4.46 3.86
N PHE A 221 26.59 3.37 3.28
CA PHE A 221 27.97 3.19 2.88
C PHE A 221 28.06 2.31 1.62
#